data_AF-A0A914CAM5-F1
#
_entry.id   AF-A0A914CAM5-F1
#
_cell.length_a   1.000
_cell.length_b   1.000
_cell.length_c   1.000
_cell.angle_alpha   90.00
_cell.angle_beta   90.00
_cell.angle_gamma   90.00
#
_symmetry.space_group_name_H-M   'P 1'
#
loop_
_entity.id
_entity.type
_entity.pdbx_description
1 polymer ?
#
loop_
_entity_poly.entity_id
_entity_poly.type
_entity_poly.pdbx_seq_one_letter_code
_entity_poly.pdbx_strand_id
1 'polypeptide(L)'
;MPYPIMFDGPQIYYVAVYSILAFSCVLSIIVIFSITHTYRVLRANKNIFSKRTYTLYRTLINALVIEMLLSGAMVMAPLVVTITCFLLDFDFTSIIAMLSLLIASLFPTVLHLLTLFYVAPYKRAIIRIYKGLRGMPVEAMTTYDLTKAPVVKHTKK
;
A
#
# COMPACT_ATOMS: atom_id res chain seq x y z
N MET A 1 10.39 -5.68 49.49
CA MET A 1 9.24 -6.38 48.85
C MET A 1 8.70 -5.45 47.77
N PRO A 2 8.83 -5.78 46.47
CA PRO A 2 8.25 -4.94 45.42
C PRO A 2 6.72 -5.02 45.52
N TYR A 3 6.07 -3.87 45.67
CA TYR A 3 4.61 -3.78 45.63
C TYR A 3 4.13 -4.25 44.26
N PRO A 4 3.09 -5.12 44.18
CA PRO A 4 2.48 -5.44 42.90
C PRO A 4 1.91 -4.16 42.32
N ILE A 5 2.36 -3.80 41.12
CA ILE A 5 1.85 -2.65 40.38
C ILE A 5 0.41 -3.01 40.00
N MET A 6 -0.55 -2.60 40.83
CA MET A 6 -1.97 -2.61 40.48
C MET A 6 -2.17 -1.50 39.46
N PHE A 7 -2.19 -1.87 38.18
CA PHE A 7 -2.67 -0.99 37.12
C PHE A 7 -4.20 -0.98 37.18
N ASP A 8 -4.79 0.18 37.50
CA ASP A 8 -6.22 0.38 37.34
C ASP A 8 -6.61 0.15 35.86
N GLY A 9 -7.77 -0.46 35.62
CA GLY A 9 -8.29 -0.79 34.27
C GLY A 9 -8.07 0.27 33.18
N PRO A 10 -8.28 1.59 33.43
CA PRO A 10 -7.98 2.64 32.44
C PRO A 10 -6.49 2.78 32.10
N GLN A 11 -5.57 2.52 33.03
CA GLN A 11 -4.12 2.62 32.77
C GLN A 11 -3.61 1.52 31.83
N ILE A 12 -4.15 0.30 31.96
CA ILE A 12 -3.82 -0.82 31.07
C ILE A 12 -4.21 -0.49 29.62
N TYR A 13 -5.37 0.14 29.44
CA TYR A 13 -5.84 0.58 28.12
C TYR A 13 -4.87 1.57 27.47
N TYR A 14 -4.40 2.58 28.21
CA TYR A 14 -3.42 3.54 27.69
C TYR A 14 -2.11 2.88 27.28
N VAL A 15 -1.56 2.02 28.14
CA VAL A 15 -0.30 1.32 27.83
C VAL A 15 -0.44 0.46 26.57
N ALA A 16 -1.58 -0.22 26.40
CA ALA A 16 -1.86 -1.01 25.20
C ALA A 16 -1.97 -0.13 23.93
N VAL A 17 -2.71 0.97 23.98
CA VAL A 17 -2.88 1.86 22.82
C VAL A 17 -1.56 2.51 22.41
N TYR A 18 -0.77 3.02 23.38
CA TYR A 18 0.52 3.64 23.09
C TYR A 18 1.56 2.64 22.58
N SER A 19 1.59 1.41 23.11
CA SER A 19 2.52 0.39 22.62
C SER A 19 2.19 -0.05 21.19
N ILE A 20 0.90 -0.19 20.84
CA ILE A 20 0.46 -0.47 19.47
C ILE A 20 0.84 0.68 18.53
N LEU A 21 0.60 1.93 18.94
CA LEU A 21 0.95 3.11 18.13
C LEU A 21 2.46 3.19 17.90
N ALA A 22 3.27 3.03 18.96
CA ALA A 22 4.72 3.05 18.87
C ALA A 22 5.25 1.94 17.95
N PHE A 23 4.72 0.72 18.09
CA PHE A 23 5.07 -0.41 17.22
C PHE A 23 4.71 -0.14 15.75
N SER A 24 3.52 0.41 15.50
CA SER A 24 3.08 0.79 14.15
C SER A 24 3.98 1.86 13.52
N CYS A 25 4.40 2.86 14.29
CA CYS A 25 5.35 3.87 13.83
C CYS A 25 6.71 3.26 13.46
N VAL A 26 7.26 2.37 14.29
CA VAL A 26 8.54 1.69 14.01
C VAL A 26 8.45 0.86 12.74
N LEU A 27 7.38 0.07 12.58
CA LEU A 27 7.14 -0.70 11.36
C LEU A 27 7.04 0.20 10.12
N SER A 28 6.34 1.32 10.23
CA SER A 28 6.20 2.28 9.12
C SER A 28 7.56 2.83 8.67
N ILE A 29 8.45 3.15 9.62
CA ILE A 29 9.82 3.60 9.33
C ILE A 29 10.62 2.50 8.61
N ILE A 30 10.53 1.25 9.07
CA ILE A 30 11.22 0.11 8.45
C ILE A 30 10.74 -0.08 7.00
N VAL A 31 9.43 0.02 6.77
CA VAL A 31 8.86 -0.10 5.41
C VAL A 31 9.35 1.03 4.52
N ILE A 32 9.30 2.29 4.98
CA ILE A 32 9.79 3.44 4.21
C ILE A 32 11.28 3.29 3.86
N PHE A 33 12.09 2.83 4.82
CA PHE A 33 13.51 2.56 4.59
C PHE A 33 13.70 1.47 3.53
N SER A 34 12.94 0.38 3.62
CA SER A 34 12.98 -0.72 2.67
C SER A 34 12.60 -0.30 1.25
N ILE A 35 11.56 0.54 1.11
CA ILE A 35 11.15 1.12 -0.18
C ILE A 35 12.26 1.99 -0.76
N THR A 36 12.81 2.89 0.07
CA THR A 36 13.87 3.82 -0.34
C THR A 36 15.12 3.06 -0.77
N HIS A 37 15.50 2.04 -0.01
CA HIS A 37 16.63 1.17 -0.33
C HIS A 37 16.41 0.43 -1.65
N THR A 38 15.23 -0.19 -1.83
CA THR A 38 14.87 -0.89 -3.07
C THR A 38 14.90 0.05 -4.27
N TYR A 39 14.39 1.28 -4.12
CA TYR A 39 14.42 2.30 -5.17
C TYR A 39 15.86 2.70 -5.54
N ARG A 40 16.74 2.86 -4.54
CA ARG A 40 18.17 3.16 -4.77
C ARG A 40 18.87 2.02 -5.53
N VAL A 41 18.67 0.78 -5.09
CA VAL A 41 19.24 -0.41 -5.75
C VAL A 41 18.74 -0.54 -7.19
N LEU A 42 17.45 -0.29 -7.43
CA LEU A 42 16.87 -0.34 -8.77
C LEU A 42 17.47 0.75 -9.68
N ARG A 43 17.70 1.95 -9.15
CA ARG A 43 18.32 3.07 -9.89
C ARG A 43 19.80 2.81 -10.20
N ALA A 44 20.54 2.21 -9.27
CA ALA A 44 21.93 1.84 -9.45
C ALA A 44 22.10 0.75 -10.53
N ASN A 45 21.20 -0.22 -10.55
CA ASN A 45 21.24 -1.36 -11.47
C ASN A 45 20.41 -1.17 -12.75
N LYS A 46 20.02 0.07 -13.09
CA LYS A 46 19.14 0.37 -14.24
C LYS A 46 19.65 -0.19 -15.58
N ASN A 47 20.98 -0.34 -15.72
CA ASN A 47 21.62 -0.80 -16.95
C ASN A 47 21.64 -2.34 -17.07
N ILE A 48 21.40 -3.07 -15.97
CA ILE A 48 21.43 -4.53 -15.93
C ILE A 48 20.05 -5.11 -16.26
N PHE A 49 18.98 -4.39 -15.87
CA PHE A 49 17.62 -4.86 -16.07
C PHE A 49 17.09 -4.60 -17.49
N SER A 50 16.30 -5.55 -17.99
CA SER A 50 15.50 -5.31 -19.19
C SER A 50 14.53 -4.15 -18.97
N LYS A 51 14.22 -3.38 -20.02
CA LYS A 51 13.24 -2.27 -19.98
C LYS A 51 11.88 -2.71 -19.42
N ARG A 52 11.49 -3.97 -19.65
CA ARG A 52 10.24 -4.56 -19.16
C ARG A 52 10.28 -4.81 -17.65
N THR A 53 11.36 -5.41 -17.16
CA THR A 53 11.56 -5.67 -15.72
C THR A 53 11.62 -4.36 -14.94
N TYR A 54 12.36 -3.38 -15.45
CA TYR A 54 12.46 -2.05 -14.82
C TYR A 54 11.10 -1.35 -14.71
N THR A 55 10.29 -1.38 -15.77
CA THR A 55 8.94 -0.80 -15.76
C THR A 55 8.05 -1.50 -14.73
N LEU A 56 8.10 -2.84 -14.66
CA LEU A 56 7.31 -3.62 -13.70
C LEU A 56 7.68 -3.27 -12.25
N TYR A 57 8.98 -3.23 -11.94
CA TYR A 57 9.46 -2.84 -10.60
C TYR A 57 9.05 -1.41 -10.24
N ARG A 58 9.13 -0.46 -11.19
CA ARG A 58 8.70 0.91 -10.95
C ARG A 58 7.20 0.99 -10.66
N THR A 59 6.37 0.25 -11.39
CA THR A 59 4.92 0.19 -11.13
C THR A 59 4.63 -0.43 -9.76
N LEU A 60 5.36 -1.48 -9.38
CA LEU A 60 5.20 -2.12 -8.07
C LEU A 60 5.58 -1.18 -6.92
N ILE A 61 6.72 -0.48 -7.03
CA ILE A 61 7.14 0.52 -6.02
C ILE A 61 6.10 1.64 -5.92
N ASN A 62 5.61 2.16 -7.05
CA ASN A 62 4.57 3.19 -7.02
C ASN A 62 3.28 2.68 -6.36
N ALA A 63 2.86 1.46 -6.65
CA ALA A 63 1.69 0.85 -6.01
C ALA A 63 1.88 0.75 -4.48
N LEU A 64 3.06 0.31 -4.04
CA LEU A 64 3.40 0.19 -2.62
C LEU A 64 3.42 1.56 -1.91
N VAL A 65 3.91 2.62 -2.57
CA VAL A 65 3.85 3.99 -2.04
C VAL A 65 2.41 4.46 -1.91
N ILE A 66 1.56 4.19 -2.90
CA ILE A 66 0.14 4.57 -2.85
C ILE A 66 -0.58 3.81 -1.75
N GLU A 67 -0.30 2.51 -1.58
CA GLU A 67 -0.84 1.68 -0.50
C GLU A 67 -0.44 2.22 0.88
N MET A 68 0.83 2.62 1.06
CA MET A 68 1.28 3.26 2.30
C MET A 68 0.58 4.58 2.58
N LEU A 69 0.41 5.44 1.56
CA LEU A 69 -0.33 6.70 1.70
C LEU A 69 -1.80 6.45 2.05
N LEU A 70 -2.41 5.45 1.42
CA LEU A 70 -3.81 5.09 1.67
C LEU A 70 -4.00 4.53 3.08
N SER A 71 -3.12 3.64 3.54
CA SER A 71 -3.12 3.14 4.91
C SER A 71 -2.91 4.27 5.92
N GLY A 72 -1.99 5.19 5.62
CA GLY A 72 -1.78 6.41 6.40
C GLY A 72 -3.06 7.24 6.53
N ALA A 73 -3.76 7.48 5.42
CA ALA A 73 -4.95 8.33 5.37
C ALA A 73 -6.21 7.66 5.96
N MET A 74 -6.42 6.37 5.69
CA MET A 74 -7.67 5.68 6.04
C MET A 74 -7.62 4.92 7.37
N VAL A 75 -6.42 4.57 7.87
CA VAL A 75 -6.27 3.78 9.09
C VAL A 75 -5.53 4.57 10.16
N MET A 76 -4.34 5.07 9.84
CA MET A 76 -3.50 5.76 10.83
C MET A 76 -4.04 7.13 11.21
N ALA A 77 -4.49 7.95 10.26
CA ALA A 77 -4.99 9.28 10.55
C ALA A 77 -6.24 9.27 11.47
N PRO A 78 -7.29 8.44 11.23
CA PRO A 78 -8.42 8.35 12.15
C PRO A 78 -8.00 7.87 13.55
N LEU A 79 -7.07 6.92 13.65
CA LEU A 79 -6.52 6.45 14.93
C LEU A 79 -5.78 7.54 15.69
N VAL A 80 -4.95 8.34 15.00
CA VAL A 80 -4.23 9.45 15.63
C VAL A 80 -5.21 10.53 16.08
N VAL A 81 -6.24 10.83 15.29
CA VAL A 81 -7.28 11.80 15.66
C VAL A 81 -8.07 11.34 16.88
N THR A 82 -8.51 10.08 16.92
CA THR A 82 -9.26 9.55 18.08
C THR A 82 -8.44 9.60 19.36
N ILE A 83 -7.17 9.19 19.30
CA ILE A 83 -6.25 9.25 20.45
C ILE A 83 -5.97 10.70 20.86
N THR A 84 -5.75 11.60 19.91
CA THR A 84 -5.43 13.02 20.21
C THR A 84 -6.64 13.73 20.82
N CYS A 85 -7.84 13.51 20.28
CA CYS A 85 -9.06 14.08 20.87
C CYS A 85 -9.30 13.54 22.27
N PHE A 86 -9.06 12.25 22.49
CA PHE A 86 -9.13 11.65 23.82
C PHE A 86 -8.14 12.28 24.80
N LEU A 87 -6.90 12.54 24.38
CA LEU A 87 -5.86 13.12 25.25
C LEU A 87 -6.06 14.59 25.58
N LEU A 88 -6.73 15.33 24.70
CA LEU A 88 -6.99 16.76 24.88
C LEU A 88 -8.34 17.03 25.56
N ASP A 89 -9.02 15.98 26.06
CA ASP A 89 -10.38 16.04 26.63
C ASP A 89 -11.36 16.79 25.71
N PHE A 90 -11.21 16.64 24.40
CA PHE A 90 -12.20 17.14 23.46
C PHE A 90 -13.44 16.24 23.51
N ASP A 91 -14.63 16.86 23.52
CA ASP A 91 -15.90 16.15 23.47
C ASP A 91 -15.98 15.24 22.24
N PHE A 92 -15.67 13.97 22.45
CA PHE A 92 -15.64 12.98 21.39
C PHE A 92 -17.05 12.46 21.14
N THR A 93 -17.70 13.01 20.11
CA THR A 93 -19.04 12.55 19.75
C THR A 93 -18.99 11.13 19.16
N SER A 94 -19.99 10.32 19.49
CA SER A 94 -20.17 8.96 18.93
C SER A 94 -20.14 8.93 17.40
N ILE A 95 -20.56 10.02 16.75
CA ILE A 95 -20.56 10.18 15.29
C ILE A 95 -19.13 10.14 14.72
N ILE A 96 -18.17 10.82 15.37
CA ILE A 96 -16.77 10.86 14.93
C ILE A 96 -16.12 9.47 15.07
N ALA A 97 -16.41 8.77 16.16
CA ALA A 97 -15.95 7.39 16.38
C ALA A 97 -16.47 6.46 15.28
N MET A 98 -17.76 6.55 14.97
CA MET A 98 -18.41 5.71 13.97
C MET A 98 -17.87 5.97 12.56
N LEU A 99 -17.68 7.25 12.19
CA LEU A 99 -17.07 7.62 10.91
C LEU A 99 -15.62 7.11 10.80
N SER A 100 -14.84 7.22 11.88
CA SER A 100 -13.46 6.73 11.92
C SER A 100 -13.39 5.21 11.72
N LEU A 101 -14.28 4.46 12.38
CA LEU A 101 -14.39 3.02 12.21
C LEU A 101 -14.86 2.62 10.80
N LEU A 102 -15.81 3.37 10.22
CA LEU A 102 -16.29 3.12 8.87
C LEU A 102 -15.20 3.35 7.83
N ILE A 103 -14.41 4.41 7.96
CA ILE A 103 -13.29 4.68 7.05
C ILE A 103 -12.24 3.57 7.17
N ALA A 104 -11.90 3.16 8.39
CA ALA A 104 -10.95 2.08 8.62
C ALA A 104 -11.46 0.73 8.07
N SER A 105 -12.76 0.43 8.17
CA SER A 105 -13.34 -0.82 7.67
C SER A 105 -13.43 -0.87 6.15
N LEU A 106 -13.51 0.29 5.47
CA LEU A 106 -13.51 0.38 4.01
C LEU A 106 -12.12 0.24 3.40
N PHE A 107 -11.04 0.42 4.18
CA PHE A 107 -9.67 0.37 3.69
C PHE A 107 -9.33 -0.90 2.87
N PRO A 108 -9.64 -2.14 3.31
CA PRO A 108 -9.33 -3.34 2.54
C PRO A 108 -10.01 -3.35 1.17
N THR A 109 -11.26 -2.88 1.11
CA THR A 109 -12.04 -2.80 -0.15
C THR A 109 -11.43 -1.79 -1.11
N VAL A 110 -11.05 -0.60 -0.62
CA VAL A 110 -10.40 0.43 -1.45
C VAL A 110 -9.03 -0.06 -1.93
N LEU A 111 -8.27 -0.77 -1.09
CA LEU A 111 -6.99 -1.36 -1.45
C LEU A 111 -7.13 -2.42 -2.55
N HIS A 112 -8.13 -3.29 -2.46
CA HIS A 112 -8.43 -4.27 -3.51
C HIS A 112 -8.84 -3.62 -4.83
N LEU A 113 -9.65 -2.56 -4.79
CA LEU A 113 -9.99 -1.80 -5.99
C LEU A 113 -8.73 -1.15 -6.60
N LEU A 114 -7.90 -0.52 -5.77
CA LEU A 114 -6.68 0.14 -6.22
C LEU A 114 -5.71 -0.84 -6.88
N THR A 115 -5.46 -1.99 -6.25
CA THR A 115 -4.60 -3.03 -6.83
C THR A 115 -5.15 -3.56 -8.15
N LEU A 116 -6.46 -3.73 -8.27
CA LEU A 116 -7.14 -4.17 -9.49
C LEU A 116 -7.02 -3.18 -10.65
N PHE A 117 -7.10 -1.87 -10.38
CA PHE A 117 -7.00 -0.83 -11.40
C PHE A 117 -5.57 -0.42 -11.75
N TYR A 118 -4.67 -0.38 -10.76
CA TYR A 118 -3.33 0.17 -10.90
C TYR A 118 -2.30 -0.86 -11.37
N VAL A 119 -2.47 -2.13 -10.98
CA VAL A 119 -1.53 -3.19 -11.34
C VAL A 119 -1.97 -3.87 -12.63
N ALA A 120 -1.45 -3.37 -13.76
CA ALA A 120 -1.74 -3.84 -15.11
C ALA A 120 -1.77 -5.39 -15.30
N PRO A 121 -0.88 -6.20 -14.71
CA PRO A 121 -0.98 -7.65 -14.82
C PRO A 121 -2.25 -8.24 -14.17
N TYR A 122 -2.72 -7.71 -13.03
CA TYR A 122 -3.97 -8.15 -12.41
C TYR A 122 -5.18 -7.79 -13.27
N LYS A 123 -5.23 -6.56 -13.80
CA LYS A 123 -6.26 -6.15 -14.77
C LYS A 123 -6.32 -7.10 -15.97
N ARG A 124 -5.17 -7.47 -16.54
CA ARG A 124 -5.09 -8.42 -17.67
C ARG A 124 -5.51 -9.84 -17.29
N ALA A 125 -5.23 -10.28 -16.07
CA ALA A 125 -5.65 -11.59 -15.58
C ALA A 125 -7.18 -11.66 -15.43
N ILE A 126 -7.79 -10.62 -14.86
CA ILE A 126 -9.26 -10.54 -14.68
C ILE A 126 -9.97 -10.48 -16.03
N ILE A 127 -9.46 -9.68 -16.97
CA ILE A 127 -10.01 -9.63 -18.34
C ILE A 127 -9.92 -11.02 -19.00
N ARG A 128 -8.83 -11.77 -18.79
CA ARG A 128 -8.68 -13.13 -19.31
C ARG A 128 -9.70 -14.09 -18.70
N ILE A 129 -9.88 -14.07 -17.38
CA ILE A 129 -10.88 -14.90 -16.68
C ILE A 129 -12.28 -14.57 -17.21
N TYR A 130 -12.62 -13.28 -17.31
CA TYR A 130 -13.94 -12.84 -17.75
C TYR A 130 -14.23 -13.18 -19.23
N LYS A 131 -13.21 -13.08 -20.10
CA LYS A 131 -13.34 -13.50 -21.51
C LYS A 131 -13.43 -15.02 -21.66
N GLY A 132 -12.67 -15.78 -20.86
CA GLY A 132 -12.75 -17.24 -20.82
C GLY A 132 -14.13 -17.74 -20.36
N LEU A 133 -14.72 -17.11 -19.34
CA LEU A 133 -16.09 -17.40 -18.89
C LEU A 133 -17.16 -17.08 -19.95
N ARG A 134 -16.92 -16.10 -20.82
CA ARG A 134 -17.84 -15.73 -21.91
C ARG A 134 -17.56 -16.47 -23.23
N GLY A 135 -16.62 -17.42 -23.27
CA GLY A 135 -16.28 -18.16 -24.49
C GLY A 135 -15.69 -17.29 -25.62
N MET A 136 -15.18 -16.09 -25.31
CA MET A 136 -14.59 -15.21 -26.32
C MET A 136 -13.13 -15.60 -26.58
N PRO A 137 -12.67 -15.64 -27.85
CA PRO A 137 -11.28 -15.99 -28.16
C PRO A 137 -10.31 -15.00 -27.52
N VAL A 138 -9.30 -15.54 -26.84
CA VAL A 138 -8.28 -14.79 -26.07
C VAL A 138 -7.19 -14.20 -26.98
N GLU A 139 -7.45 -14.07 -28.28
CA GLU A 139 -6.39 -13.81 -29.27
C GLU A 139 -6.06 -12.32 -29.52
N ALA A 140 -6.85 -11.37 -29.04
CA ALA A 140 -6.69 -9.97 -29.47
C ALA A 140 -6.04 -9.01 -28.43
N MET A 141 -5.13 -9.47 -27.57
CA MET A 141 -4.37 -8.53 -26.69
C MET A 141 -2.92 -8.90 -26.40
N THR A 142 -2.30 -9.67 -27.30
CA THR A 142 -0.83 -9.77 -27.45
C THR A 142 -0.30 -8.86 -28.57
N THR A 143 -1.19 -8.23 -29.36
CA THR A 143 -0.85 -7.47 -30.57
C THR A 143 -1.04 -5.95 -30.48
N TYR A 144 -1.21 -5.39 -29.28
CA TYR A 144 -0.93 -3.96 -29.10
C TYR A 144 0.56 -3.76 -28.79
N ASP A 145 1.32 -3.75 -29.89
CA ASP A 145 2.65 -3.18 -30.09
C ASP A 145 3.85 -3.83 -29.37
N LEU A 146 4.16 -5.08 -29.74
CA LEU A 146 5.46 -5.73 -29.49
C LEU A 146 6.44 -5.62 -30.68
N THR A 147 6.06 -4.93 -31.78
CA THR A 147 6.87 -4.80 -33.00
C THR A 147 7.37 -3.39 -33.30
N LYS A 148 6.85 -2.31 -32.68
CA LYS A 148 7.45 -0.96 -32.78
C LYS A 148 8.54 -0.70 -31.73
N ALA A 149 9.46 -1.65 -31.54
CA ALA A 149 10.79 -1.27 -31.08
C ALA A 149 11.55 -0.74 -32.30
N PRO A 150 12.05 0.52 -32.32
CA PRO A 150 12.94 0.93 -33.40
C PRO A 150 14.16 0.00 -33.36
N VAL A 151 14.33 -0.78 -34.42
CA VAL A 151 15.54 -1.56 -34.67
C VAL A 151 16.67 -0.54 -34.80
N VAL A 152 17.42 -0.34 -33.71
CA VAL A 152 18.67 0.40 -33.74
C VAL A 152 19.64 -0.43 -34.56
N LYS A 153 19.73 -0.11 -35.86
CA LYS A 153 20.80 -0.61 -36.73
C LYS A 153 22.10 -0.05 -36.16
N HIS A 154 22.87 -0.89 -35.49
CA HIS A 154 24.27 -0.60 -35.21
C HIS A 154 25.03 -0.60 -36.55
N THR A 155 25.08 0.55 -37.21
CA THR A 155 26.09 0.83 -38.23
C THR A 155 27.43 0.96 -37.51
N LYS A 156 28.26 -0.09 -37.63
CA LYS A 156 29.70 0.02 -37.37
C LYS A 156 30.29 1.05 -38.34
N LYS A 157 30.97 2.05 -37.80
CA LYS A 157 32.02 2.80 -38.48
C LYS A 157 33.28 2.63 -37.65
#